data_AF-Q5BS77-F1
#
_entry.id   AF-Q5BS77-F1
#
_cell.length_a   1.000
_cell.length_b   1.000
_cell.length_c   1.000
_cell.angle_alpha   90.00
_cell.angle_beta   90.00
_cell.angle_gamma   90.00
#
_symmetry.space_group_name_H-M   'P 1'
#
loop_
_entity.id
_entity.type
_entity.pdbx_description
1 polymer ?
#
loop_
_entity_poly.entity_id
_entity_poly.type
_entity_poly.pdbx_seq_one_letter_code
_entity_poly.pdbx_strand_id
1 'polypeptide(L)'
;DLSLCLVCGHLACLFCYGCRQFEQKDDSSLLGSGTTTTISNNNSSNSNNNQEFAVYRMQAHSRRCHSGYSLLLRIHSCRVILLSDQARRITEIPAPYRDSFGETDPDLRRGNPLFLVESEYKRINQLWISHQLASSTSSDLITPSNLQFGLY
;
A
#
# COMPACT_ATOMS: atom_id res chain seq x y z
N ASP A 1 -11.22 3.89 7.09
CA ASP A 1 -10.73 2.72 6.34
C ASP A 1 -9.51 2.11 6.97
N LEU A 2 -9.71 1.08 7.80
CA LEU A 2 -8.64 0.28 8.37
C LEU A 2 -8.08 -0.68 7.30
N SER A 3 -6.76 -0.69 7.17
CA SER A 3 -6.05 -1.53 6.21
C SER A 3 -4.90 -2.28 6.87
N LEU A 4 -4.60 -3.47 6.35
CA LEU A 4 -3.48 -4.32 6.73
C LEU A 4 -2.42 -4.28 5.63
N CYS A 5 -1.16 -3.98 5.97
CA CYS A 5 -0.07 -4.14 5.02
C CYS A 5 0.28 -5.63 4.87
N LEU A 6 0.12 -6.17 3.67
CA LEU A 6 0.41 -7.57 3.36
C LEU A 6 1.92 -7.87 3.27
N VAL A 7 2.77 -6.84 3.24
CA VAL A 7 4.23 -6.99 3.17
C VAL A 7 4.83 -7.25 4.56
N CYS A 8 4.33 -6.58 5.60
CA CYS A 8 4.92 -6.63 6.94
C CYS A 8 3.91 -6.81 8.09
N GLY A 9 2.61 -6.84 7.81
CA GLY A 9 1.56 -7.02 8.81
C GLY A 9 1.13 -5.75 9.57
N HIS A 10 1.63 -4.56 9.20
CA HIS A 10 1.25 -3.32 9.88
C HIS A 10 -0.23 -2.96 9.67
N LEU A 11 -0.90 -2.52 10.73
CA LEU A 11 -2.31 -2.14 10.71
C LEU A 11 -2.46 -0.63 10.90
N ALA A 12 -3.07 0.06 9.92
CA ALA A 12 -3.29 1.50 9.98
C ALA A 12 -4.45 1.96 9.10
N CYS A 13 -4.94 3.17 9.34
CA CYS A 13 -5.95 3.78 8.48
C CYS A 13 -5.32 4.28 7.17
N LEU A 14 -5.94 3.94 6.03
CA LEU A 14 -5.50 4.35 4.69
C LEU A 14 -5.91 5.79 4.34
N PHE A 15 -7.17 6.16 4.58
CA PHE A 15 -7.73 7.50 4.34
C PHE A 15 -8.51 8.00 5.55
N CYS A 16 -7.82 8.28 6.66
CA CYS A 16 -8.48 8.80 7.86
C CYS A 16 -7.87 10.13 8.28
N TYR A 17 -8.66 11.19 8.17
CA TYR A 17 -8.27 12.54 8.59
C TYR A 17 -8.01 12.63 10.10
N GLY A 18 -8.72 11.86 10.93
CA GLY A 18 -8.51 11.85 12.38
C GLY A 18 -7.22 11.14 12.80
N CYS A 19 -6.70 10.24 11.96
CA CYS A 19 -5.45 9.54 12.23
C CYS A 19 -4.25 10.10 11.47
N ARG A 20 -4.43 11.09 10.58
CA ARG A 20 -3.34 11.63 9.76
C ARG A 20 -2.22 12.22 10.64
N GLN A 21 -1.01 12.21 10.13
CA GLN A 21 0.16 12.80 10.78
C GLN A 21 0.74 13.90 9.90
N PHE A 22 1.50 14.82 10.49
CA PHE A 22 2.20 15.86 9.76
C PHE A 22 3.66 15.45 9.57
N GLU A 23 4.17 15.59 8.36
CA GLU A 23 5.57 15.36 8.03
C GLU A 23 6.20 16.66 7.55
N GLN A 24 7.43 16.90 7.97
CA GLN A 24 8.23 18.02 7.49
C GLN A 24 8.82 17.65 6.12
N LYS A 25 8.85 18.63 5.21
CA LYS A 25 9.52 18.47 3.92
C LYS A 25 11.04 18.57 4.15
N ASP A 26 11.69 17.43 4.37
CA ASP A 26 13.15 17.38 4.37
C ASP A 26 13.64 17.53 2.92
N ASP A 27 14.25 18.67 2.58
CA ASP A 27 14.89 18.92 1.28
C ASP A 27 16.18 18.08 1.07
N SER A 28 16.37 16.99 1.83
CA SER A 28 17.48 16.04 1.69
C SER A 28 17.03 14.76 1.00
N SER A 29 16.61 14.85 -0.26
CA SER A 29 16.58 13.70 -1.15
C SER A 29 18.03 13.31 -1.50
N LEU A 30 18.66 12.45 -0.69
CA LEU A 30 19.81 11.59 -1.01
C LEU A 30 20.41 11.07 0.31
N LEU A 31 19.78 10.08 0.96
CA LEU A 31 20.45 9.02 1.73
C LEU A 31 19.38 8.15 2.40
N GLY A 32 19.40 6.86 2.05
CA GLY A 32 18.46 5.88 2.55
C GLY A 32 18.53 5.72 4.06
N SER A 33 17.39 5.28 4.62
CA SER A 33 17.19 4.91 6.02
C SER A 33 18.33 4.02 6.54
N GLY A 34 19.28 4.65 7.24
CA GLY A 34 20.20 4.01 8.16
C GLY A 34 20.06 4.74 9.49
N THR A 35 19.76 4.02 10.55
CA THR A 35 19.67 4.50 11.93
C THR A 35 20.89 5.36 12.30
N THR A 36 20.71 6.68 12.40
CA THR A 36 21.70 7.57 13.02
C THR A 36 21.11 8.21 14.27
N THR A 37 21.60 7.77 15.41
CA THR A 37 21.56 8.48 16.68
C THR A 37 22.42 9.74 16.55
N THR A 38 21.82 10.88 16.20
CA THR A 38 22.54 12.16 16.15
C THR A 38 22.30 12.94 17.44
N ILE A 39 23.38 13.05 18.23
CA ILE A 39 23.49 13.95 19.40
C ILE A 39 23.27 15.39 18.91
N SER A 40 22.24 16.04 19.45
CA SER A 40 21.84 17.41 19.09
C SER A 40 22.79 18.44 19.72
N ASN A 41 23.50 19.22 18.89
CA ASN A 41 24.08 20.48 19.31
C ASN A 41 23.34 21.63 18.60
N ASN A 42 22.65 22.44 19.41
CA ASN A 42 21.88 23.60 18.97
C ASN A 42 22.82 24.73 18.51
N ASN A 43 22.52 25.32 17.35
CA ASN A 43 22.42 26.78 17.14
C ASN A 43 22.28 27.07 15.65
N SER A 44 21.05 27.23 15.18
CA SER A 44 20.73 28.01 13.99
C SER A 44 19.25 28.40 14.05
N SER A 45 19.01 29.62 14.54
CA SER A 45 17.76 30.34 14.38
C SER A 45 17.60 30.68 12.89
N ASN A 46 17.08 29.72 12.13
CA ASN A 46 16.68 29.92 10.75
C ASN A 46 15.15 29.92 10.70
N SER A 47 14.58 31.06 10.31
CA SER A 47 13.17 31.24 9.99
C SER A 47 12.84 30.47 8.71
N ASN A 48 12.90 29.15 8.79
CA ASN A 48 12.53 28.29 7.69
C ASN A 48 11.00 28.24 7.68
N ASN A 49 10.42 28.59 6.53
CA ASN A 49 9.02 28.32 6.24
C ASN A 49 8.84 26.80 6.18
N ASN A 50 8.80 26.14 7.33
CA ASN A 50 8.64 24.70 7.47
C ASN A 50 7.25 24.32 6.96
N GLN A 51 7.15 24.02 5.67
CA GLN A 51 5.92 23.51 5.08
C GLN A 51 5.72 22.07 5.56
N GLU A 52 4.98 21.93 6.65
CA GLU A 52 4.44 20.65 7.09
C GLU A 52 3.27 20.26 6.17
N PHE A 53 3.26 18.99 5.76
CA PHE A 53 2.17 18.43 4.96
C PHE A 53 1.55 17.25 5.68
N ALA A 54 0.22 17.11 5.53
CA ALA A 54 -0.51 16.03 6.15
C ALA A 54 -0.40 14.74 5.31
N VAL A 55 -0.07 13.64 5.97
CA VAL A 55 0.07 12.30 5.37
C VAL A 55 -0.76 11.32 6.17
N TYR A 56 -1.46 10.41 5.48
CA TYR A 56 -2.16 9.33 6.16
C TYR A 56 -1.19 8.31 6.76
N ARG A 57 -1.55 7.67 7.88
CA ARG A 57 -0.64 6.75 8.59
C ARG A 57 -0.15 5.61 7.70
N MET A 58 -1.05 5.00 6.93
CA MET A 58 -0.64 3.91 6.05
C MET A 58 0.27 4.39 4.91
N GLN A 59 0.04 5.59 4.40
CA GLN A 59 0.89 6.20 3.36
C GLN A 59 2.30 6.46 3.90
N ALA A 60 2.41 7.04 5.09
CA ALA A 60 3.72 7.24 5.72
C ALA A 60 4.43 5.92 6.08
N HIS A 61 3.68 4.91 6.51
CA HIS A 61 4.22 3.57 6.70
C HIS A 61 4.78 2.99 5.39
N SER A 62 4.04 3.13 4.27
CA SER A 62 4.50 2.74 2.94
C SER A 62 5.84 3.40 2.59
N ARG A 63 5.97 4.72 2.82
CA ARG A 63 7.21 5.47 2.59
C ARG A 63 8.39 4.96 3.41
N ARG A 64 8.19 4.74 4.72
CA ARG A 64 9.27 4.41 5.67
C ARG A 64 9.73 2.96 5.59
N CYS A 65 8.80 2.02 5.34
CA CYS A 65 9.09 0.59 5.45
C CYS A 65 9.30 -0.08 4.08
N HIS A 66 8.74 0.50 3.01
CA HIS A 66 8.65 -0.17 1.71
C HIS A 66 8.99 0.75 0.53
N SER A 67 9.77 1.81 0.78
CA SER A 67 10.20 2.77 -0.23
C SER A 67 9.04 3.43 -1.01
N GLY A 68 7.88 3.58 -0.38
CA GLY A 68 6.70 4.21 -0.97
C GLY A 68 5.75 3.25 -1.69
N TYR A 69 6.05 1.96 -1.79
CA TYR A 69 5.19 0.96 -2.42
C TYR A 69 4.60 0.00 -1.38
N SER A 70 3.30 -0.29 -1.41
CA SER A 70 2.75 -1.32 -0.51
C SER A 70 1.53 -2.02 -1.07
N LEU A 71 1.41 -3.30 -0.70
CA LEU A 71 0.18 -4.08 -0.82
C LEU A 71 -0.62 -3.95 0.47
N LEU A 72 -1.84 -3.46 0.36
CA LEU A 72 -2.72 -3.20 1.49
C LEU A 72 -4.03 -3.95 1.32
N LEU A 73 -4.41 -4.77 2.30
CA LEU A 73 -5.75 -5.34 2.35
C LEU A 73 -6.68 -4.38 3.09
N ARG A 74 -7.68 -3.84 2.40
CA ARG A 74 -8.78 -3.08 3.02
C ARG A 74 -9.75 -4.08 3.63
N ILE A 75 -9.78 -4.12 4.97
CA ILE A 75 -10.42 -5.21 5.73
C ILE A 75 -11.91 -5.28 5.46
N HIS A 76 -12.61 -4.14 5.52
CA HIS A 76 -14.05 -4.12 5.30
C HIS A 76 -14.41 -4.49 3.87
N SER A 77 -13.83 -3.85 2.85
CA SER A 77 -14.24 -4.12 1.46
C SER A 77 -13.66 -5.39 0.84
N CYS A 78 -12.81 -6.14 1.55
CA CYS A 78 -12.10 -7.30 1.01
C CYS A 78 -11.45 -7.00 -0.35
N ARG A 79 -10.72 -5.87 -0.43
CA ARG A 79 -9.98 -5.45 -1.63
C ARG A 79 -8.51 -5.29 -1.31
N VAL A 80 -7.66 -5.69 -2.24
CA VAL A 80 -6.23 -5.41 -2.17
C VAL A 80 -5.96 -4.13 -2.92
N ILE A 81 -5.27 -3.22 -2.27
CA ILE A 81 -4.89 -1.92 -2.74
C ILE A 81 -3.38 -1.92 -2.95
N LEU A 82 -2.99 -1.48 -4.12
CA LEU A 82 -1.62 -1.24 -4.49
C LEU A 82 -1.38 0.24 -4.37
N LEU A 83 -0.61 0.61 -3.36
CA LEU A 83 -0.26 1.98 -3.10
C LEU A 83 1.12 2.27 -3.67
N SER A 84 1.21 3.27 -4.55
CA SER A 84 2.47 3.92 -4.92
C SER A 84 2.41 5.37 -4.49
N ASP A 85 3.08 5.68 -3.38
CA ASP A 85 3.18 7.03 -2.85
C ASP A 85 3.91 7.96 -3.82
N GLN A 86 5.04 7.50 -4.38
CA GLN A 86 5.85 8.27 -5.31
C GLN A 86 5.09 8.63 -6.59
N ALA A 87 4.32 7.69 -7.14
CA ALA A 87 3.50 7.94 -8.32
C ALA A 87 2.15 8.60 -8.00
N ARG A 88 1.81 8.79 -6.70
CA ARG A 88 0.49 9.20 -6.21
C ARG A 88 -0.64 8.36 -6.81
N ARG A 89 -0.40 7.05 -6.95
CA ARG A 89 -1.32 6.11 -7.57
C ARG A 89 -1.80 5.07 -6.57
N ILE A 90 -3.07 4.75 -6.70
CA ILE A 90 -3.76 3.72 -5.94
C ILE A 90 -4.45 2.84 -6.98
N THR A 91 -4.22 1.53 -6.91
CA THR A 91 -4.86 0.57 -7.81
C THR A 91 -5.49 -0.54 -6.99
N GLU A 92 -6.79 -0.77 -7.21
CA GLU A 92 -7.51 -1.82 -6.51
C GLU A 92 -7.55 -3.09 -7.34
N ILE A 93 -7.29 -4.22 -6.71
CA ILE A 93 -7.46 -5.55 -7.31
C ILE A 93 -8.31 -6.43 -6.38
N PRO A 94 -8.93 -7.51 -6.92
CA PRO A 94 -9.63 -8.50 -6.12
C PRO A 94 -8.71 -9.07 -5.03
N ALA A 95 -9.24 -9.26 -3.82
CA ALA A 95 -8.49 -9.94 -2.77
C ALA A 95 -8.41 -11.45 -3.04
N PRO A 96 -7.37 -12.13 -2.57
CA PRO A 96 -7.20 -13.57 -2.76
C PRO A 96 -8.06 -14.39 -1.79
N TYR A 97 -9.04 -13.79 -1.10
CA TYR A 97 -9.86 -14.43 -0.08
C TYR A 97 -11.28 -14.63 -0.60
N ARG A 98 -11.75 -15.89 -0.63
CA ARG A 98 -13.09 -16.28 -1.08
C ARG A 98 -13.71 -17.28 -0.10
N ASP A 99 -15.02 -17.30 -0.02
CA ASP A 99 -15.74 -18.29 0.77
C ASP A 99 -15.78 -19.67 0.06
N SER A 100 -16.45 -20.65 0.69
CA SER A 100 -16.64 -21.99 0.12
C SER A 100 -17.41 -22.02 -1.20
N PHE A 101 -18.14 -20.95 -1.53
CA PHE A 101 -18.89 -20.80 -2.78
C PHE A 101 -18.10 -20.05 -3.85
N GLY A 102 -16.86 -19.63 -3.55
CA GLY A 102 -16.03 -18.86 -4.46
C GLY A 102 -16.40 -17.38 -4.52
N GLU A 103 -17.19 -16.86 -3.58
CA GLU A 103 -17.58 -15.46 -3.52
C GLU A 103 -16.68 -14.68 -2.55
N THR A 104 -16.46 -13.41 -2.86
CA THR A 104 -15.89 -12.47 -1.88
C THR A 104 -16.99 -11.98 -0.94
N ASP A 105 -16.68 -11.71 0.33
CA ASP A 105 -17.63 -11.11 1.29
C ASP A 105 -17.30 -9.62 1.52
N PRO A 106 -17.76 -8.70 0.64
CA PRO A 106 -17.57 -7.27 0.86
C PRO A 106 -18.32 -6.83 2.11
N ASP A 107 -17.71 -5.90 2.86
CA ASP A 107 -18.12 -5.44 4.18
C ASP A 107 -18.12 -6.51 5.28
N LEU A 108 -17.66 -7.74 4.99
CA LEU A 108 -17.71 -8.89 5.90
C LEU A 108 -19.12 -9.12 6.49
N ARG A 109 -20.18 -8.83 5.71
CA ARG A 109 -21.56 -8.83 6.18
C ARG A 109 -22.16 -10.23 6.30
N ARG A 110 -21.77 -11.16 5.41
CA ARG A 110 -22.32 -12.52 5.42
C ARG A 110 -21.73 -13.34 6.57
N GLY A 111 -20.51 -13.00 7.00
CA GLY A 111 -19.83 -13.68 8.10
C GLY A 111 -19.36 -15.09 7.75
N ASN A 112 -19.33 -15.42 6.45
CA ASN A 112 -18.78 -16.69 6.00
C ASN A 112 -17.26 -16.70 6.19
N PRO A 113 -16.68 -17.82 6.65
CA PRO A 113 -15.24 -17.97 6.65
C PRO A 113 -14.67 -17.79 5.24
N LEU A 114 -13.70 -16.88 5.11
CA LEU A 114 -12.97 -16.67 3.87
C LEU A 114 -11.65 -17.44 3.92
N PHE A 115 -11.33 -18.11 2.82
CA PHE A 115 -10.12 -18.91 2.64
C PHE A 115 -9.22 -18.28 1.59
N LEU A 116 -7.91 -18.44 1.77
CA LEU A 116 -6.93 -18.01 0.80
C LEU A 116 -7.01 -18.90 -0.45
N VAL A 117 -7.22 -18.27 -1.60
CA VAL A 117 -7.16 -18.91 -2.91
C VAL A 117 -5.73 -18.82 -3.43
N GLU A 118 -5.05 -19.96 -3.43
CA GLU A 118 -3.61 -20.06 -3.73
C GLU A 118 -3.25 -19.52 -5.12
N SER A 119 -4.11 -19.70 -6.13
CA SER A 119 -3.86 -19.18 -7.48
C SER A 119 -3.84 -17.65 -7.52
N GLU A 120 -4.80 -17.00 -6.86
CA GLU A 120 -4.86 -15.54 -6.75
C GLU A 120 -3.70 -15.01 -5.91
N TYR A 121 -3.36 -15.70 -4.81
CA TYR A 121 -2.19 -15.35 -4.02
C TYR A 121 -0.90 -15.36 -4.86
N LYS A 122 -0.65 -16.45 -5.61
CA LYS A 122 0.51 -16.57 -6.49
C LYS A 122 0.55 -15.47 -7.53
N ARG A 123 -0.60 -15.14 -8.13
CA ARG A 123 -0.74 -14.06 -9.12
C ARG A 123 -0.36 -12.71 -8.50
N ILE A 124 -0.91 -12.37 -7.33
CA ILE A 124 -0.62 -11.12 -6.62
C ILE A 124 0.86 -11.08 -6.21
N ASN A 125 1.42 -12.19 -5.74
CA ASN A 125 2.81 -12.28 -5.32
C ASN A 125 3.77 -12.09 -6.51
N GLN A 126 3.52 -12.75 -7.64
CA GLN A 126 4.30 -12.55 -8.86
C GLN A 126 4.22 -11.10 -9.34
N LEU A 127 3.02 -10.54 -9.28
CA LEU A 127 2.77 -9.16 -9.64
C LEU A 127 3.57 -8.18 -8.74
N TRP A 128 3.64 -8.45 -7.43
CA TRP A 128 4.49 -7.71 -6.48
C TRP A 128 5.98 -7.83 -6.78
N ILE A 129 6.50 -9.05 -6.90
CA ILE A 129 7.93 -9.32 -7.12
C ILE A 129 8.42 -8.73 -8.45
N SER A 130 7.57 -8.72 -9.48
CA SER A 130 7.92 -8.18 -10.80
C SER A 130 7.95 -6.65 -10.86
N HIS A 131 7.51 -5.95 -9.81
CA HIS A 131 7.40 -4.48 -9.75
C HIS A 131 6.59 -3.86 -10.92
N GLN A 132 5.81 -4.67 -11.66
CA GLN A 132 4.92 -4.22 -12.75
C GLN A 132 3.79 -3.30 -12.25
N LEU A 133 3.62 -3.24 -10.93
CA LEU A 133 2.66 -2.41 -10.22
C LEU A 133 2.78 -0.92 -10.45
N ALA A 134 3.98 -0.45 -10.77
CA ALA A 134 4.21 0.96 -11.02
C ALA A 134 3.71 1.40 -12.41
N SER A 135 3.60 0.48 -13.37
CA SER A 135 3.29 0.78 -14.78
C SER A 135 1.90 0.31 -15.23
N SER A 136 1.35 -0.73 -14.61
CA SER A 136 0.11 -1.38 -15.07
C SER A 136 -1.15 -0.67 -14.57
N THR A 137 -2.18 -0.62 -15.42
CA THR A 137 -3.49 -0.08 -15.03
C THR A 137 -4.35 -1.14 -14.35
N SER A 138 -5.40 -0.74 -13.62
CA SER A 138 -6.34 -1.67 -12.98
C SER A 138 -6.85 -2.75 -13.95
N SER A 139 -7.17 -2.36 -15.19
CA SER A 139 -7.64 -3.27 -16.24
C SER A 139 -6.59 -4.32 -16.62
N ASP A 140 -5.32 -3.95 -16.69
CA ASP A 140 -4.20 -4.87 -16.99
C ASP A 140 -3.97 -5.85 -15.83
N LEU A 141 -4.22 -5.41 -14.59
CA LEU A 141 -4.02 -6.22 -13.39
C LEU A 141 -5.18 -7.18 -13.08
N ILE A 142 -6.36 -6.93 -13.66
CA ILE A 142 -7.55 -7.78 -13.50
C ILE A 142 -7.62 -8.83 -14.62
N THR A 143 -7.03 -8.55 -15.78
CA THR A 143 -7.04 -9.47 -16.93
C THR A 143 -6.00 -10.58 -16.73
N PRO A 144 -6.37 -11.87 -16.82
CA PRO A 144 -5.40 -12.95 -16.77
C PRO A 144 -4.44 -12.85 -17.96
N SER A 145 -3.15 -13.05 -17.71
CA SER A 145 -2.06 -12.95 -18.69
C SER A 145 -2.26 -13.79 -19.97
N ASN A 146 -3.12 -14.81 -19.95
CA ASN A 146 -3.48 -15.62 -21.13
C ASN A 146 -4.30 -14.85 -22.18
N LEU A 147 -4.98 -13.75 -21.84
CA LEU A 147 -5.69 -12.93 -22.83
C LEU A 147 -4.85 -11.78 -23.38
N GLN A 148 -3.75 -11.40 -22.71
CA GLN A 148 -2.96 -10.22 -23.06
C GLN A 148 -1.95 -10.49 -24.19
N PHE A 149 -1.67 -11.75 -24.50
CA PHE A 149 -0.68 -12.15 -25.51
C PHE A 149 -1.23 -12.85 -26.76
N GLY A 150 -2.55 -12.93 -26.96
CA GLY A 150 -3.12 -13.34 -28.26
C GLY A 150 -2.49 -14.58 -28.90
N LEU A 151 -2.15 -15.61 -28.11
CA LEU A 151 -1.66 -16.88 -28.62
C LEU A 151 -2.82 -17.88 -28.65
N TYR A 152 -3.35 -18.07 -29.87
CA TYR A 152 -4.03 -19.29 -30.29
C TYR A 152 -2.98 -20.24 -30.86
#